data_AF-A0A3Q8VJ80-F1
#
_entry.id   AF-A0A3Q8VJ80-F1
#
_cell.length_a   1.000
_cell.length_b   1.000
_cell.length_c   1.000
_cell.angle_alpha   90.00
_cell.angle_beta   90.00
_cell.angle_gamma   90.00
#
_symmetry.space_group_name_H-M   'P 1'
#
loop_
_entity.id
_entity.type
_entity.pdbx_description
1 polymer ?
#
loop_
_entity_poly.entity_id
_entity_poly.type
_entity_poly.pdbx_seq_one_letter_code
_entity_poly.pdbx_strand_id
1 'polypeptide(L)'
;SSVKAKTAAELKKMSPDEKARYKKMKEKKALVARMGVNPEKGWAAKYQVLPGKEKVVKDLKALAENADKIYLATDLDREGEAIAWHLQQIIGGDESRYQRVVFNEITKSAIQDAFSQPSELDINMVNAQQARRFLDRVVGFMASPLLWKKVARGLSAGRVQSVATRLVVEREAEIKAFVPEEFWDIHASLHTQQAEPLKMQVHRYAGKAFNPVNEQQAQN
;
A
#
# COMPACT_ATOMS: atom_id res chain seq x y z
N SER A 1 11.67 -20.15 -23.62
CA SER A 1 10.85 -21.17 -24.30
C SER A 1 9.37 -21.00 -24.02
N SER A 2 8.58 -20.58 -25.03
CA SER A 2 7.12 -20.60 -24.94
C SER A 2 6.64 -22.02 -25.24
N VAL A 3 5.95 -22.65 -24.28
CA VAL A 3 5.27 -23.92 -24.57
C VAL A 3 4.15 -23.59 -25.57
N LYS A 4 4.25 -24.12 -26.80
CA LYS A 4 3.21 -24.01 -27.83
C LYS A 4 1.90 -24.62 -27.30
N ALA A 5 0.79 -23.97 -27.58
CA ALA A 5 -0.52 -24.51 -27.21
C ALA A 5 -0.75 -25.82 -27.97
N LYS A 6 -1.02 -26.90 -27.24
CA LYS A 6 -1.33 -28.20 -27.83
C LYS A 6 -2.74 -28.18 -28.43
N THR A 7 -2.89 -28.80 -29.60
CA THR A 7 -4.14 -28.95 -30.35
C THR A 7 -5.12 -29.87 -29.62
N ALA A 8 -6.41 -29.80 -29.98
CA ALA A 8 -7.44 -30.66 -29.39
C ALA A 8 -7.17 -32.15 -29.62
N ALA A 9 -6.57 -32.52 -30.76
CA ALA A 9 -6.19 -33.90 -31.07
C ALA A 9 -5.05 -34.40 -30.18
N GLU A 10 -4.04 -33.57 -29.93
CA GLU A 10 -2.94 -33.90 -29.00
C GLU A 10 -3.44 -34.04 -27.56
N LEU A 11 -4.37 -33.17 -27.13
CA LEU A 11 -4.98 -33.25 -25.81
C LEU A 11 -5.80 -34.53 -25.63
N LYS A 12 -6.53 -34.99 -26.65
CA LYS A 12 -7.31 -36.24 -26.57
C LYS A 12 -6.41 -37.46 -26.32
N LYS A 13 -5.20 -37.49 -26.91
CA LYS A 13 -4.22 -38.57 -26.79
C LYS A 13 -3.49 -38.65 -25.44
N MET A 14 -3.61 -37.64 -24.58
CA MET A 14 -2.98 -37.64 -23.26
C MET A 14 -3.73 -38.47 -22.23
N SER A 15 -2.98 -39.09 -21.33
CA SER A 15 -3.52 -39.69 -20.11
C SER A 15 -4.22 -38.64 -19.22
N PRO A 16 -5.10 -39.05 -18.29
CA PRO A 16 -5.73 -38.14 -17.33
C PRO A 16 -4.72 -37.29 -16.54
N ASP A 17 -3.61 -37.89 -16.12
CA ASP A 17 -2.56 -37.20 -15.36
C ASP A 17 -1.81 -36.16 -16.19
N GLU A 18 -1.50 -36.48 -17.45
CA GLU A 18 -0.88 -35.53 -18.38
C GLU A 18 -1.81 -34.36 -18.68
N LYS A 19 -3.12 -34.61 -18.84
CA LYS A 19 -4.14 -33.57 -19.00
C LYS A 19 -4.19 -32.66 -17.77
N ALA A 20 -4.17 -33.23 -16.57
CA ALA A 20 -4.18 -32.47 -15.31
C ALA A 20 -2.92 -31.59 -15.16
N ARG A 21 -1.74 -32.15 -15.42
CA ARG A 21 -0.46 -31.41 -15.40
C ARG A 21 -0.46 -30.27 -16.43
N TYR A 22 -0.92 -30.54 -17.65
CA TYR A 22 -1.01 -29.52 -18.70
C TYR A 22 -1.98 -28.40 -18.32
N LYS A 23 -3.16 -28.73 -17.77
CA LYS A 23 -4.13 -27.74 -17.28
C LYS A 23 -3.52 -26.84 -16.21
N LYS A 24 -2.86 -27.42 -15.20
CA LYS A 24 -2.18 -26.68 -14.12
C LYS A 24 -1.10 -25.73 -14.67
N MET A 25 -0.30 -26.19 -15.64
CA MET A 25 0.70 -25.34 -16.30
C MET A 25 0.05 -24.17 -17.07
N LYS A 26 -1.04 -24.42 -17.79
CA LYS A 26 -1.75 -23.36 -18.53
C LYS A 26 -2.37 -22.33 -17.59
N GLU A 27 -3.00 -22.77 -16.51
CA GLU A 27 -3.58 -21.89 -15.48
C GLU A 27 -2.51 -21.02 -14.83
N LYS A 28 -1.37 -21.61 -14.48
CA LYS A 28 -0.22 -20.89 -13.92
C LYS A 28 0.33 -19.85 -14.91
N LYS A 29 0.50 -20.21 -16.18
CA LYS A 29 0.95 -19.28 -17.23
C LYS A 29 -0.04 -18.12 -17.41
N ALA A 30 -1.34 -18.40 -17.39
CA ALA A 30 -2.38 -17.38 -17.47
C ALA A 30 -2.42 -16.49 -16.22
N LEU A 31 -2.15 -17.05 -15.04
CA LEU A 31 -2.01 -16.30 -13.79
C LEU A 31 -0.83 -15.32 -13.87
N VAL A 32 0.36 -15.80 -14.24
CA VAL A 32 1.56 -14.96 -14.43
C VAL A 32 1.31 -13.86 -15.47
N ALA A 33 0.67 -14.19 -16.59
CA ALA A 33 0.35 -13.20 -17.63
C ALA A 33 -0.60 -12.10 -17.13
N ARG A 34 -1.61 -12.43 -16.33
CA ARG A 34 -2.53 -11.45 -15.73
C ARG A 34 -1.88 -10.65 -14.60
N MET A 35 -1.04 -11.28 -13.79
CA MET A 35 -0.26 -10.58 -12.76
C MET A 35 0.66 -9.53 -13.38
N GLY A 36 1.26 -9.82 -14.54
CA GLY A 36 2.22 -8.94 -15.18
C GLY A 36 3.61 -9.00 -14.53
N VAL A 37 3.81 -9.88 -13.55
CA VAL A 37 5.09 -10.18 -12.90
C VAL A 37 5.29 -11.70 -12.89
N ASN A 38 6.52 -12.15 -13.13
CA ASN A 38 6.87 -13.56 -13.14
C ASN A 38 7.85 -13.93 -12.01
N PRO A 39 7.34 -14.39 -10.85
CA PRO A 39 8.18 -14.80 -9.72
C PRO A 39 9.15 -15.94 -10.05
N GLU A 40 8.89 -16.74 -11.08
CA GLU A 40 9.70 -17.90 -11.43
C GLU A 40 10.84 -17.59 -12.40
N LYS A 41 10.87 -16.36 -12.93
CA LYS A 41 11.88 -15.91 -13.89
C LYS A 41 12.45 -14.58 -13.46
N GLY A 42 13.07 -14.57 -12.28
CA GLY A 42 13.76 -13.40 -11.75
C GLY A 42 12.87 -12.17 -11.62
N TRP A 43 11.59 -12.36 -11.29
CA TRP A 43 10.61 -11.27 -11.14
C TRP A 43 10.40 -10.41 -12.40
N ALA A 44 10.65 -10.97 -13.59
CA ALA A 44 10.45 -10.24 -14.84
C ALA A 44 9.05 -9.62 -14.92
N ALA A 45 9.00 -8.29 -15.01
CA ALA A 45 7.78 -7.51 -15.05
C ALA A 45 7.48 -7.02 -16.47
N LYS A 46 6.18 -7.00 -16.82
CA LYS A 46 5.69 -6.46 -18.09
C LYS A 46 5.02 -5.11 -17.83
N TYR A 47 5.77 -4.04 -18.06
CA TYR A 47 5.24 -2.68 -18.07
C TYR A 47 4.53 -2.40 -19.40
N GLN A 48 3.47 -1.59 -19.33
CA GLN A 48 2.70 -1.15 -20.49
C GLN A 48 2.37 0.33 -20.30
N VAL A 49 2.37 1.09 -21.39
CA VAL A 49 1.87 2.46 -21.37
C VAL A 49 0.38 2.41 -21.02
N LEU A 50 -0.06 3.31 -20.14
CA LEU A 50 -1.45 3.41 -19.76
C LEU A 50 -2.31 3.80 -20.97
N PRO A 51 -3.47 3.14 -21.18
CA PRO A 51 -4.41 3.54 -22.22
C PRO A 51 -4.78 5.02 -22.09
N GLY A 52 -4.68 5.77 -23.18
CA GLY A 52 -4.95 7.22 -23.23
C GLY A 52 -3.74 8.11 -22.93
N LYS A 53 -2.57 7.54 -22.59
CA LYS A 53 -1.32 8.30 -22.38
C LYS A 53 -0.32 8.17 -23.53
N GLU A 54 -0.72 7.52 -24.62
CA GLU A 54 0.13 7.27 -25.80
C GLU A 54 0.56 8.57 -26.47
N LYS A 55 -0.35 9.55 -26.57
CA LYS A 55 -0.04 10.87 -27.13
C LYS A 55 1.02 11.59 -26.28
N VAL A 56 0.86 11.61 -24.96
CA VAL A 56 1.83 12.23 -24.04
C VAL A 56 3.21 11.58 -24.18
N VAL A 57 3.26 10.25 -24.23
CA VAL A 57 4.52 9.53 -24.43
C VAL A 57 5.17 9.87 -25.78
N LYS A 58 4.36 9.96 -26.85
CA LYS A 58 4.85 10.35 -28.17
C LYS A 58 5.42 11.77 -28.16
N ASP A 59 4.72 12.70 -27.54
CA ASP A 59 5.14 14.10 -27.45
C ASP A 59 6.44 14.23 -26.63
N LEU A 60 6.55 13.52 -25.50
CA LEU A 60 7.77 13.47 -24.70
C LEU A 60 8.97 12.90 -25.49
N LYS A 61 8.75 11.86 -26.30
CA LYS A 61 9.80 11.30 -27.16
C LYS A 61 10.28 12.31 -28.20
N ALA A 62 9.36 12.98 -28.89
CA ALA A 62 9.69 13.98 -29.90
C ALA A 62 10.46 15.18 -29.30
N LEU A 63 10.09 15.61 -28.09
CA LEU A 63 10.82 16.66 -27.37
C LEU A 63 12.21 16.19 -26.93
N ALA A 64 12.32 14.95 -26.45
CA ALA A 64 13.58 14.36 -26.01
C ALA A 64 14.58 14.15 -27.15
N GLU A 65 14.12 13.87 -28.37
CA GLU A 65 15.00 13.72 -29.55
C GLU A 65 15.82 14.99 -29.81
N ASN A 66 15.23 16.18 -29.59
CA ASN A 66 15.86 17.47 -29.87
C ASN A 66 16.53 18.11 -28.65
N ALA A 67 16.46 17.49 -27.48
CA ALA A 67 17.01 18.05 -26.24
C ALA A 67 18.43 17.56 -25.97
N ASP A 68 19.35 18.47 -25.63
CA ASP A 68 20.71 18.13 -25.20
C ASP A 68 20.72 17.42 -23.84
N LYS A 69 19.84 17.86 -22.92
CA LYS A 69 19.70 17.35 -21.56
C LYS A 69 18.24 17.18 -21.18
N ILE A 70 17.95 16.15 -20.38
CA ILE A 70 16.62 15.83 -19.88
C ILE A 70 16.66 15.80 -18.35
N TYR A 71 15.96 16.72 -17.71
CA TYR A 71 15.86 16.77 -16.24
C TYR A 71 14.61 16.02 -15.76
N LEU A 72 14.81 15.05 -14.87
CA LEU A 72 13.78 14.29 -14.19
C LEU A 72 13.53 14.90 -12.81
N ALA A 73 12.53 15.77 -12.72
CA ALA A 73 12.21 16.56 -11.53
C ALA A 73 10.97 16.03 -10.78
N THR A 74 10.97 14.74 -10.44
CA THR A 74 9.91 14.10 -9.65
C THR A 74 10.18 14.23 -8.14
N ASP A 75 9.18 13.92 -7.32
CA ASP A 75 9.26 14.01 -5.86
C ASP A 75 10.44 13.23 -5.26
N LEU A 76 10.95 13.68 -4.11
CA LEU A 76 12.01 13.00 -3.35
C LEU A 76 11.43 11.83 -2.53
N ASP A 77 10.98 10.79 -3.21
CA ASP A 77 10.66 9.52 -2.60
C ASP A 77 10.84 8.36 -3.59
N ARG A 78 10.61 7.13 -3.13
CA ARG A 78 10.75 5.93 -3.99
C ARG A 78 9.75 5.89 -5.15
N GLU A 79 8.57 6.51 -5.02
CA GLU A 79 7.57 6.56 -6.09
C GLU A 79 8.02 7.54 -7.18
N GLY A 80 8.51 8.72 -6.77
CA GLY A 80 9.13 9.71 -7.63
C GLY A 80 10.32 9.12 -8.39
N GLU A 81 11.15 8.32 -7.73
CA GLU A 81 12.29 7.65 -8.36
C GLU A 81 11.86 6.60 -9.39
N ALA A 82 10.85 5.78 -9.05
CA ALA A 82 10.29 4.81 -9.98
C ALA A 82 9.61 5.49 -11.18
N ILE A 83 8.95 6.64 -10.99
CA ILE A 83 8.37 7.43 -12.08
C ILE A 83 9.48 7.96 -13.00
N ALA A 84 10.54 8.53 -12.43
CA ALA A 84 11.67 9.06 -13.18
C ALA A 84 12.35 7.95 -14.01
N TRP A 85 12.59 6.79 -13.40
CA TRP A 85 13.09 5.61 -14.10
C TRP A 85 12.14 5.15 -15.22
N HIS A 86 10.83 5.07 -14.96
CA HIS A 86 9.86 4.70 -16.00
C HIS A 86 9.85 5.69 -17.17
N LEU A 87 9.96 6.99 -16.91
CA LEU A 87 10.05 8.01 -17.97
C LEU A 87 11.32 7.80 -18.80
N GLN A 88 12.47 7.58 -18.17
CA GLN A 88 13.72 7.27 -18.86
C GLN A 88 13.59 6.02 -19.75
N GLN A 89 13.04 4.92 -19.22
CA GLN A 89 12.85 3.67 -19.97
C GLN A 89 11.84 3.81 -21.12
N ILE A 90 10.80 4.62 -20.93
CA ILE A 90 9.78 4.85 -21.96
C ILE A 90 10.33 5.74 -23.07
N ILE A 91 11.00 6.84 -22.72
CA ILE A 91 11.55 7.80 -23.69
C ILE A 91 12.71 7.16 -24.45
N GLY A 92 13.66 6.52 -23.74
CA GLY A 92 14.84 5.88 -24.31
C GLY A 92 15.89 6.86 -24.82
N GLY A 93 16.90 6.35 -25.53
CA GLY A 93 18.04 7.14 -26.00
C GLY A 93 19.25 7.01 -25.06
N ASP A 94 20.16 7.98 -25.12
CA ASP A 94 21.38 7.96 -24.31
C ASP A 94 21.07 8.32 -22.85
N GLU A 95 21.40 7.41 -21.95
CA GLU A 95 21.23 7.55 -20.50
C GLU A 95 22.04 8.74 -19.94
N SER A 96 23.17 9.08 -20.57
CA SER A 96 24.04 10.18 -20.14
C SER A 96 23.36 11.57 -20.20
N ARG A 97 22.30 11.70 -21.02
CA ARG A 97 21.54 12.94 -21.16
C ARG A 97 20.54 13.16 -20.02
N TYR A 98 20.26 12.14 -19.22
CA TYR A 98 19.29 12.21 -18.14
C TYR A 98 19.95 12.70 -16.86
N GLN A 99 19.27 13.59 -16.15
CA GLN A 99 19.74 14.21 -14.93
C GLN A 99 18.60 14.21 -13.91
N ARG A 100 18.84 13.70 -12.71
CA ARG A 100 17.85 13.63 -11.64
C ARG A 100 17.92 14.89 -10.78
N VAL A 101 16.79 15.60 -10.66
CA VAL A 101 16.69 16.82 -9.87
C VAL A 101 15.69 16.62 -8.75
N VAL A 102 16.13 16.74 -7.51
CA VAL A 102 15.30 16.60 -6.31
C VAL A 102 15.30 17.87 -5.51
N PHE A 103 14.15 18.25 -4.96
CA PHE A 103 14.02 19.37 -4.04
C PHE A 103 12.99 19.02 -2.98
N ASN A 104 13.25 19.41 -1.74
CA ASN A 104 12.35 19.18 -0.60
C ASN A 104 11.22 20.21 -0.51
N GLU A 105 11.41 21.36 -1.16
CA GLU A 105 10.50 22.49 -1.13
C GLU A 105 10.49 23.21 -2.47
N ILE A 106 9.36 23.84 -2.79
CA ILE A 106 9.16 24.57 -4.05
C ILE A 106 9.46 26.06 -3.79
N THR A 107 10.74 26.36 -3.49
CA THR A 107 11.24 27.73 -3.34
C THR A 107 12.24 28.05 -4.45
N LYS A 108 12.37 29.33 -4.82
CA LYS A 108 13.27 29.75 -5.91
C LYS A 108 14.71 29.31 -5.66
N SER A 109 15.20 29.49 -4.43
CA SER A 109 16.55 29.08 -4.01
C SER A 109 16.72 27.57 -4.11
N ALA A 110 15.82 26.77 -3.52
CA ALA A 110 15.92 25.32 -3.53
C ALA A 110 15.90 24.74 -4.95
N ILE A 111 15.09 25.31 -5.84
CA ILE A 111 15.07 24.90 -7.26
C ILE A 111 16.40 25.26 -7.93
N GLN A 112 16.89 26.49 -7.79
CA GLN A 112 18.16 26.89 -8.40
C GLN A 112 19.33 26.03 -7.92
N ASP A 113 19.38 25.73 -6.62
CA ASP A 113 20.38 24.86 -6.02
C ASP A 113 20.27 23.43 -6.58
N ALA A 114 19.07 22.87 -6.66
CA ALA A 114 18.83 21.53 -7.18
C ALA A 114 19.24 21.36 -8.66
N PHE A 115 19.07 22.40 -9.47
CA PHE A 115 19.53 22.40 -10.87
C PHE A 115 21.03 22.67 -11.02
N SER A 116 21.69 23.24 -10.01
CA SER A 116 23.14 23.47 -10.02
C SER A 116 23.95 22.19 -9.79
N GLN A 117 23.36 21.22 -9.08
CA GLN A 117 23.96 19.93 -8.75
C GLN A 117 22.98 18.78 -8.99
N PRO A 118 22.65 18.47 -10.27
CA PRO A 118 21.85 17.30 -10.59
C PRO A 118 22.56 16.01 -10.17
N SER A 119 21.75 15.00 -9.85
CA SER A 119 22.17 13.66 -9.45
C SER A 119 21.84 12.62 -10.53
N GLU A 120 22.23 11.37 -10.31
CA GLU A 120 21.78 10.23 -11.10
C GLU A 120 20.59 9.54 -10.44
N LEU A 121 19.91 8.66 -11.19
CA LEU A 121 18.81 7.87 -10.66
C LEU A 121 19.30 6.85 -9.62
N ASP A 122 18.63 6.81 -8.45
CA ASP A 122 18.87 5.79 -7.44
C ASP A 122 18.13 4.49 -7.79
N ILE A 123 18.86 3.58 -8.43
CA ILE A 123 18.35 2.26 -8.82
C ILE A 123 17.90 1.42 -7.60
N ASN A 124 18.47 1.64 -6.40
CA ASN A 124 18.02 0.92 -5.20
C ASN A 124 16.63 1.39 -4.76
N MET A 125 16.35 2.70 -4.84
CA MET A 125 15.02 3.25 -4.56
C MET A 125 13.98 2.75 -5.58
N VAL A 126 14.36 2.69 -6.86
CA VAL A 126 13.52 2.09 -7.92
C VAL A 126 13.22 0.62 -7.59
N ASN A 127 14.25 -0.17 -7.28
CA ASN A 127 14.09 -1.59 -6.96
C ASN A 127 13.23 -1.81 -5.70
N ALA A 128 13.36 -0.95 -4.68
CA ALA A 128 12.52 -1.01 -3.49
C ALA A 128 11.04 -0.75 -3.83
N GLN A 129 10.76 0.22 -4.70
CA GLN A 129 9.41 0.50 -5.16
C GLN A 129 8.84 -0.65 -6.01
N GLN A 130 9.64 -1.20 -6.93
CA GLN A 130 9.24 -2.34 -7.76
C GLN A 130 8.96 -3.58 -6.91
N ALA A 131 9.82 -3.89 -5.93
CA ALA A 131 9.63 -5.01 -5.02
C ALA A 131 8.31 -4.89 -4.25
N ARG A 132 7.98 -3.71 -3.73
CA ARG A 132 6.69 -3.44 -3.10
C ARG A 132 5.53 -3.69 -4.08
N ARG A 133 5.59 -3.14 -5.29
CA ARG A 133 4.56 -3.35 -6.32
C ARG A 133 4.38 -4.81 -6.70
N PHE A 134 5.47 -5.56 -6.82
CA PHE A 134 5.44 -6.98 -7.16
C PHE A 134 4.82 -7.79 -6.04
N LEU A 135 5.20 -7.53 -4.79
CA LEU A 135 4.61 -8.18 -3.61
C LEU A 135 3.10 -7.98 -3.55
N ASP A 136 2.65 -6.73 -3.68
CA ASP A 136 1.22 -6.41 -3.63
C ASP A 136 0.45 -7.05 -4.80
N ARG A 137 1.07 -7.15 -5.98
CA ARG A 137 0.51 -7.86 -7.14
C ARG A 137 0.37 -9.37 -6.90
N VAL A 138 1.40 -10.00 -6.34
CA VAL A 138 1.38 -11.44 -6.02
C VAL A 138 0.30 -11.74 -4.98
N VAL A 139 0.27 -10.99 -3.87
CA VAL A 139 -0.74 -11.17 -2.82
C VAL A 139 -2.15 -10.98 -3.40
N GLY A 140 -2.38 -9.89 -4.14
CA GLY A 140 -3.69 -9.61 -4.71
C GLY A 140 -4.18 -10.73 -5.64
N PHE A 141 -3.35 -11.21 -6.55
CA PHE A 141 -3.76 -12.24 -7.52
C PHE A 141 -3.83 -13.65 -6.94
N MET A 142 -3.05 -13.96 -5.91
CA MET A 142 -3.06 -15.29 -5.28
C MET A 142 -4.16 -15.41 -4.21
N ALA A 143 -4.39 -14.37 -3.40
CA ALA A 143 -5.33 -14.46 -2.28
C ALA A 143 -6.75 -14.03 -2.63
N SER A 144 -6.98 -13.09 -3.55
CA SER A 144 -8.35 -12.65 -3.91
C SER A 144 -9.25 -13.79 -4.43
N PRO A 145 -8.76 -14.76 -5.24
CA PRO A 145 -9.58 -15.90 -5.65
C PRO A 145 -10.08 -16.78 -4.49
N LEU A 146 -9.35 -16.82 -3.36
CA LEU A 146 -9.79 -17.53 -2.16
C LEU A 146 -10.94 -16.77 -1.49
N LEU A 147 -10.82 -15.44 -1.36
CA LEU A 147 -11.89 -14.59 -0.82
C LEU A 147 -13.18 -14.71 -1.64
N TRP A 148 -13.08 -14.77 -2.97
CA TRP A 148 -14.25 -14.94 -3.83
C TRP A 148 -14.97 -16.28 -3.64
N LYS A 149 -14.21 -17.33 -3.33
CA LYS A 149 -14.77 -18.67 -3.08
C LYS A 149 -15.36 -18.83 -1.68
N LYS A 150 -14.85 -18.08 -0.70
CA LYS A 150 -15.13 -18.30 0.72
C LYS A 150 -15.97 -17.20 1.38
N VAL A 151 -15.97 -16.00 0.82
CA VAL A 151 -16.63 -14.83 1.41
C VAL A 151 -17.59 -14.21 0.41
N ALA A 152 -17.10 -13.45 -0.57
CA ALA A 152 -17.92 -12.82 -1.59
C ALA A 152 -17.12 -12.51 -2.85
N ARG A 153 -17.77 -12.59 -4.02
CA ARG A 153 -17.16 -12.17 -5.29
C ARG A 153 -16.88 -10.67 -5.27
N GLY A 154 -15.78 -10.27 -5.91
CA GLY A 154 -15.37 -8.86 -6.01
C GLY A 154 -14.51 -8.34 -4.87
N LEU A 155 -14.30 -9.13 -3.80
CA LEU A 155 -13.38 -8.76 -2.73
C LEU A 155 -11.92 -8.78 -3.16
N SER A 156 -11.12 -7.84 -2.67
CA SER A 156 -9.68 -7.81 -2.93
C SER A 156 -8.90 -8.18 -1.68
N ALA A 157 -7.85 -8.96 -1.85
CA ALA A 157 -6.88 -9.22 -0.80
C ALA A 157 -5.75 -8.19 -0.89
N GLY A 158 -5.50 -7.48 0.21
CA GLY A 158 -4.40 -6.53 0.32
C GLY A 158 -3.57 -6.82 1.56
N ARG A 159 -2.24 -6.89 1.41
CA ARG A 159 -1.31 -7.20 2.51
C ARG A 159 -1.45 -6.21 3.68
N VAL A 160 -1.53 -4.91 3.38
CA VAL A 160 -1.69 -3.85 4.41
C VAL A 160 -3.16 -3.64 4.77
N GLN A 161 -4.05 -3.65 3.77
CA GLN A 161 -5.48 -3.43 3.97
C GLN A 161 -6.11 -4.46 4.92
N SER A 162 -5.77 -5.75 4.75
CA SER A 162 -6.29 -6.82 5.61
C SER A 162 -5.90 -6.66 7.09
N VAL A 163 -4.66 -6.22 7.37
CA VAL A 163 -4.21 -5.94 8.75
C VAL A 163 -4.94 -4.73 9.32
N ALA A 164 -5.08 -3.65 8.54
CA ALA A 164 -5.83 -2.47 8.98
C ALA A 164 -7.29 -2.80 9.30
N THR A 165 -7.96 -3.58 8.42
CA THR A 165 -9.33 -4.07 8.68
C THR A 165 -9.39 -4.94 9.93
N ARG A 166 -8.40 -5.82 10.14
CA ARG A 166 -8.32 -6.66 11.34
C ARG A 166 -8.30 -5.82 12.62
N LEU A 167 -7.48 -4.77 12.69
CA LEU A 167 -7.40 -3.90 13.87
C LEU A 167 -8.76 -3.25 14.21
N VAL A 168 -9.50 -2.83 13.18
CA VAL A 168 -10.85 -2.26 13.36
C VAL A 168 -11.83 -3.32 13.88
N VAL A 169 -11.80 -4.53 13.31
CA VAL A 169 -12.68 -5.63 13.74
C VAL A 169 -12.35 -6.08 15.17
N GLU A 170 -11.06 -6.15 15.53
CA GLU A 170 -10.63 -6.50 16.89
C GLU A 170 -11.13 -5.47 17.91
N ARG A 171 -11.00 -4.17 17.61
CA ARG A 171 -11.56 -3.12 18.47
C ARG A 171 -13.08 -3.21 18.59
N GLU A 172 -13.79 -3.46 17.49
CA GLU A 172 -15.25 -3.63 17.53
C GLU A 172 -15.66 -4.85 18.37
N ALA A 173 -14.88 -5.94 18.32
CA ALA A 173 -15.12 -7.11 19.16
C ALA A 173 -14.90 -6.80 20.65
N GLU A 174 -13.86 -6.04 20.99
CA GLU A 174 -13.63 -5.54 22.36
C GLU A 174 -14.83 -4.71 22.87
N ILE A 175 -15.35 -3.80 22.04
CA ILE A 175 -16.51 -2.96 22.38
C ILE A 175 -17.76 -3.82 22.60
N LYS A 176 -18.01 -4.82 21.75
CA LYS A 176 -19.17 -5.72 21.91
C LYS A 176 -19.07 -6.65 23.12
N ALA A 177 -17.85 -7.02 23.50
CA ALA A 177 -17.59 -7.86 24.66
C ALA A 177 -17.54 -7.04 25.97
N PHE A 178 -17.48 -5.72 25.89
CA PHE A 178 -17.47 -4.84 27.05
C PHE A 178 -18.81 -4.96 27.79
N VAL A 179 -18.74 -5.38 29.05
CA VAL A 179 -19.88 -5.37 29.98
C VAL A 179 -19.74 -4.10 30.82
N PRO A 180 -20.61 -3.08 30.64
CA PRO A 180 -20.54 -1.87 31.44
C PRO A 180 -20.80 -2.19 32.90
N GLU A 181 -19.90 -1.74 33.77
CA GLU A 181 -20.08 -1.80 35.22
C GLU A 181 -20.54 -0.43 35.72
N GLU A 182 -21.59 -0.42 36.53
CA GLU A 182 -22.03 0.79 37.20
C GLU A 182 -21.00 1.22 38.25
N PHE A 183 -20.68 2.51 38.27
CA PHE A 183 -19.88 3.13 39.32
C PHE A 183 -20.38 4.55 39.54
N TRP A 184 -20.16 5.07 40.74
CA TRP A 184 -20.58 6.41 41.10
C TRP A 184 -19.42 7.25 41.63
N ASP A 185 -19.34 8.49 41.13
CA ASP A 185 -18.42 9.49 41.66
C ASP A 185 -19.20 10.55 42.44
N ILE A 186 -18.89 10.69 43.72
CA ILE A 186 -19.46 11.76 44.55
C ILE A 186 -18.57 12.99 44.44
N HIS A 187 -19.19 14.11 44.08
CA HIS A 187 -18.53 15.40 43.97
C HIS A 187 -19.15 16.40 44.96
N ALA A 188 -18.29 17.08 45.72
CA ALA A 188 -18.67 18.20 46.58
C ALA A 188 -18.39 19.53 45.85
N SER A 189 -19.37 20.42 45.88
CA SER A 189 -19.18 21.82 45.45
C SER A 189 -18.83 22.64 46.68
N LEU A 190 -17.58 23.08 46.76
CA LEU A 190 -17.01 23.84 47.87
C LEU A 190 -16.67 25.26 47.41
N HIS A 191 -16.32 26.11 48.38
CA HIS A 191 -15.73 27.41 48.09
C HIS A 191 -14.40 27.53 48.81
N THR A 192 -13.42 28.19 48.19
CA THR A 192 -12.17 28.55 48.84
C THR A 192 -12.40 29.64 49.90
N GLN A 193 -11.39 29.94 50.71
CA GLN A 193 -11.48 31.06 51.66
C GLN A 193 -11.74 32.42 50.97
N GLN A 194 -11.42 32.52 49.68
CA GLN A 194 -11.66 33.70 48.84
C GLN A 194 -13.02 33.63 48.10
N ALA A 195 -13.90 32.71 48.48
CA ALA A 195 -15.21 32.47 47.87
C ALA A 195 -15.17 32.01 46.40
N GLU A 196 -14.06 31.41 45.95
CA GLU A 196 -13.97 30.84 44.61
C GLU A 196 -14.57 29.42 44.58
N PRO A 197 -15.35 29.05 43.54
CA PRO A 197 -15.94 27.72 43.46
C PRO A 197 -14.88 26.64 43.24
N LEU A 198 -14.97 25.56 44.02
CA LEU A 198 -14.03 24.44 44.00
C LEU A 198 -14.80 23.11 44.00
N LYS A 199 -14.70 22.34 42.91
CA LYS A 199 -15.33 21.01 42.81
C LYS A 199 -14.33 19.92 43.22
N MET A 200 -14.63 19.18 44.29
CA MET A 200 -13.76 18.11 44.81
C MET A 200 -14.46 16.75 44.69
N GLN A 201 -13.75 15.72 44.23
CA GLN A 201 -14.24 14.33 44.20
C GLN A 201 -13.85 13.61 45.49
N VAL A 202 -14.78 12.81 46.04
CA VAL A 202 -14.50 11.98 47.22
C VAL A 202 -13.62 10.79 46.84
N HIS A 203 -12.41 10.73 47.38
CA HIS A 203 -11.49 9.62 47.12
C HIS A 203 -11.48 8.56 48.25
N ARG A 204 -11.84 8.95 49.48
CA ARG A 204 -11.88 8.05 50.65
C ARG A 204 -13.06 8.37 51.57
N TYR A 205 -13.63 7.32 52.15
CA TYR A 205 -14.66 7.39 53.19
C TYR A 205 -14.29 6.44 54.34
N ALA A 206 -14.41 6.91 55.58
CA ALA A 206 -14.03 6.15 56.79
C ALA A 206 -12.65 5.46 56.71
N GLY A 207 -11.66 6.14 56.11
CA GLY A 207 -10.28 5.63 55.99
C GLY A 207 -10.04 4.62 54.87
N LYS A 208 -11.05 4.23 54.09
CA LYS A 208 -10.91 3.31 52.94
C LYS A 208 -11.13 4.05 51.61
N ALA A 209 -10.62 3.50 50.51
CA ALA A 209 -10.92 4.01 49.17
C ALA A 209 -12.43 3.95 48.91
N PHE A 210 -13.00 5.03 48.39
CA PHE A 210 -14.44 5.15 48.15
C PHE A 210 -14.74 4.87 46.66
N ASN A 211 -15.14 3.63 46.36
CA ASN A 211 -15.44 3.14 45.01
C ASN A 211 -16.83 2.47 45.00
N PRO A 212 -17.93 3.23 45.07
CA PRO A 212 -19.27 2.65 45.08
C PRO A 212 -19.61 2.03 43.72
N VAL A 213 -20.05 0.78 43.74
CA VAL A 213 -20.38 0.01 42.52
C VAL A 213 -21.87 0.08 42.14
N ASN A 214 -22.67 0.88 42.86
CA ASN A 214 -24.06 1.19 42.55
C ASN A 214 -24.55 2.43 43.32
N GLU A 215 -25.71 2.95 42.93
CA GLU A 215 -26.32 4.15 43.53
C GLU A 215 -26.53 4.03 45.05
N GLN A 216 -26.98 2.86 45.53
CA GLN A 216 -27.26 2.64 46.95
C GLN A 216 -26.00 2.78 47.81
N GLN A 217 -24.84 2.32 47.33
CA GLN A 217 -23.56 2.51 48.01
C GLN A 217 -23.06 3.96 47.96
N ALA A 218 -23.47 4.74 46.96
CA ALA A 218 -23.12 6.15 46.87
C ALA A 218 -23.98 7.03 47.78
N GLN A 219 -25.21 6.62 48.08
CA GLN A 219 -26.14 7.39 48.90
C GLN A 219 -26.01 7.14 50.42
N ASN A 220 -25.37 6.04 50.84
CA ASN A 220 -25.18 5.63 52.24
C ASN A 220 -23.76 5.92 52.75
#